data_AF-A0A7C1HJ54-F1
#
_entry.id   AF-A0A7C1HJ54-F1
#
_cell.length_a   1.000
_cell.length_b   1.000
_cell.length_c   1.000
_cell.angle_alpha   90.00
_cell.angle_beta   90.00
_cell.angle_gamma   90.00
#
_symmetry.space_group_name_H-M   'P 1'
#
loop_
_entity.id
_entity.type
_entity.pdbx_description
1 polymer ?
#
loop_
_entity_poly.entity_id
_entity_poly.type
_entity_poly.pdbx_seq_one_letter_code
_entity_poly.pdbx_strand_id
1 'polypeptide(L)'
;MSISPPFWHPAFSEGFILDWDGVLADTRLDFAPIRARYFNGERLPLVEAAGRLDPPERQALERDLYDLEMEGARRATPVKGAHALIEWLASSGIPWAVVSRNCRDSIFEAAKRCGIDLPGTVLSRDEGPLKPDPRALWAAAAAIGVEPGRCVMIGDFIYDLYGAIRAGMRAVLVERIEPGWNRWADISFGRLEEMVASLGEPAPLVPREYRKLAAQNGCKWLEKAWGLEVSVPEEAPRVFRIAMEAARLGVGRFGISGHSRISLEQWDETSFLPISMVDSPMSECMSRILRERYPQVSVSWSDHPLSLPENPSLVEGAIRSWLK
;
A
#
# COMPACT_ATOMS: atom_id res chain seq x y z
N MET A 1 8.71 -21.41 7.37
CA MET A 1 7.44 -21.64 6.64
C MET A 1 7.48 -20.75 5.40
N SER A 2 7.16 -21.25 4.21
CA SER A 2 7.13 -20.42 2.99
C SER A 2 5.68 -20.03 2.67
N ILE A 3 5.38 -18.73 2.66
CA ILE A 3 4.10 -18.22 2.15
C ILE A 3 4.32 -17.80 0.71
N SER A 4 3.60 -18.44 -0.20
CA SER A 4 3.68 -18.17 -1.63
C SER A 4 2.50 -17.33 -2.09
N PRO A 5 2.68 -16.48 -3.12
CA PRO A 5 1.58 -15.83 -3.82
C PRO A 5 0.51 -16.85 -4.23
N PRO A 6 -0.79 -16.49 -4.17
CA PRO A 6 -1.33 -15.13 -3.97
C PRO A 6 -1.37 -14.71 -2.50
N PHE A 7 -0.98 -15.59 -1.58
CA PHE A 7 -0.94 -15.26 -0.17
C PHE A 7 0.31 -14.45 0.14
N TRP A 8 0.25 -13.71 1.24
CA TRP A 8 1.36 -12.88 1.69
C TRP A 8 1.34 -12.78 3.22
N HIS A 9 2.40 -12.20 3.78
CA HIS A 9 2.44 -11.82 5.18
C HIS A 9 3.48 -10.71 5.37
N PRO A 10 3.25 -9.71 6.24
CA PRO A 10 4.21 -8.62 6.47
C PRO A 10 5.61 -9.11 6.93
N ALA A 11 5.69 -10.29 7.56
CA ALA A 11 6.96 -10.89 7.96
C ALA A 11 7.93 -11.19 6.78
N PHE A 12 7.42 -11.22 5.54
CA PHE A 12 8.23 -11.43 4.33
C PHE A 12 8.45 -10.15 3.52
N SER A 13 8.07 -8.98 4.06
CA SER A 13 8.39 -7.69 3.46
C SER A 13 9.86 -7.35 3.67
N GLU A 14 10.49 -6.72 2.69
CA GLU A 14 11.91 -6.33 2.76
C GLU A 14 12.11 -4.95 3.41
N GLY A 15 11.04 -4.18 3.59
CA GLY A 15 11.09 -2.87 4.23
C GLY A 15 9.78 -2.49 4.92
N PHE A 16 9.87 -1.78 6.05
CA PHE A 16 8.72 -1.31 6.81
C PHE A 16 8.66 0.22 6.80
N ILE A 17 7.49 0.77 6.49
CA ILE A 17 7.22 2.19 6.65
C ILE A 17 6.16 2.31 7.73
N LEU A 18 6.47 3.03 8.79
CA LEU A 18 5.64 3.13 9.98
C LEU A 18 5.08 4.54 10.09
N ASP A 19 3.79 4.65 10.39
CA ASP A 19 3.26 5.89 10.95
C ASP A 19 3.86 6.15 12.34
N TRP A 20 3.73 7.38 12.81
CA TRP A 20 4.16 7.76 14.15
C TRP A 20 3.03 7.61 15.16
N ASP A 21 2.00 8.46 15.07
CA ASP A 21 0.88 8.48 16.00
C ASP A 21 -0.02 7.25 15.80
N GLY A 22 -0.41 6.61 16.90
CA GLY A 22 -1.24 5.40 16.84
C GLY A 22 -0.50 4.13 16.39
N VAL A 23 0.78 4.23 16.00
CA VAL A 23 1.63 3.07 15.67
C VAL A 23 2.84 2.98 16.59
N LEU A 24 3.68 4.02 16.68
CA LEU A 24 4.86 4.01 17.56
C LEU A 24 4.57 4.73 18.88
N ALA A 25 3.90 5.88 18.83
CA ALA A 25 3.56 6.68 19.98
C ALA A 25 2.06 6.99 20.05
N ASP A 26 1.48 6.95 21.24
CA ASP A 26 0.17 7.53 21.55
C ASP A 26 0.38 8.93 22.14
N THR A 27 0.13 9.95 21.33
CA THR A 27 0.24 11.38 21.68
C THR A 27 -1.09 12.01 22.06
N ARG A 28 -2.21 11.29 21.90
CA ARG A 28 -3.59 11.71 22.22
C ARG A 28 -3.98 13.09 21.69
N LEU A 29 -3.57 13.42 20.47
CA LEU A 29 -3.86 14.70 19.84
C LEU A 29 -5.38 14.87 19.62
N ASP A 30 -5.93 15.99 20.12
CA ASP A 30 -7.30 16.41 19.83
C ASP A 30 -7.29 17.70 19.00
N PHE A 31 -7.60 17.56 17.71
CA PHE A 31 -7.66 18.67 16.77
C PHE A 31 -9.02 19.39 16.77
N ALA A 32 -10.01 18.97 17.56
CA ALA A 32 -11.33 19.59 17.57
C ALA A 32 -11.31 21.09 17.95
N PRO A 33 -10.55 21.55 18.96
CA PRO A 33 -10.46 22.97 19.29
C PRO A 33 -9.88 23.82 18.13
N ILE A 34 -8.86 23.30 17.44
CA ILE A 34 -8.26 23.97 16.28
C ILE A 34 -9.26 24.06 15.13
N ARG A 35 -10.00 22.99 14.84
CA ARG A 35 -11.07 23.00 13.83
C ARG A 35 -12.16 24.01 14.15
N ALA A 36 -12.58 24.09 15.42
CA ALA A 36 -13.57 25.06 15.87
C ALA A 36 -13.10 26.50 15.64
N ARG A 37 -11.83 26.79 15.97
CA ARG A 37 -11.23 28.12 15.85
C ARG A 37 -11.12 28.61 14.40
N TYR A 38 -10.61 27.78 13.50
CA TYR A 38 -10.25 28.22 12.13
C TYR A 38 -11.26 27.84 11.06
N PHE A 39 -12.12 26.86 11.31
CA PHE A 39 -13.00 26.30 10.28
C PHE A 39 -14.39 25.92 10.80
N ASN A 40 -14.89 26.62 11.82
CA ASN A 40 -16.24 26.42 12.38
C ASN A 40 -16.55 24.95 12.78
N GLY A 41 -15.52 24.18 13.14
CA GLY A 41 -15.64 22.79 13.57
C GLY A 41 -15.76 21.77 12.43
N GLU A 42 -15.63 22.19 11.17
CA GLU A 42 -15.72 21.28 10.03
C GLU A 42 -14.58 20.22 10.06
N ARG A 43 -14.94 18.96 9.76
CA ARG A 43 -14.00 17.83 9.74
C ARG A 43 -13.22 17.76 8.44
N LEU A 44 -12.24 18.66 8.29
CA LEU A 44 -11.36 18.82 7.14
C LEU A 44 -9.86 18.58 7.45
N PRO A 45 -9.03 18.20 6.48
CA PRO A 45 -7.60 18.03 6.71
C PRO A 45 -6.93 19.39 6.97
N LEU A 46 -6.46 19.63 8.21
CA LEU A 46 -6.04 20.97 8.66
C LEU A 46 -4.85 21.52 7.87
N VAL A 47 -3.87 20.68 7.54
CA VAL A 47 -2.67 21.08 6.80
C VAL A 47 -3.05 21.54 5.38
N GLU A 48 -3.88 20.79 4.69
CA GLU A 48 -4.33 21.12 3.33
C GLU A 48 -5.26 22.34 3.33
N ALA A 49 -6.10 22.47 4.35
CA ALA A 49 -7.04 23.58 4.46
C ALA A 49 -6.39 24.90 4.89
N ALA A 50 -5.17 24.87 5.43
CA ALA A 50 -4.39 26.07 5.73
C ALA A 50 -4.25 26.98 4.49
N GLY A 51 -4.27 26.42 3.28
CA GLY A 51 -4.28 27.15 2.01
C GLY A 51 -5.53 28.01 1.77
N ARG A 52 -6.62 27.79 2.50
CA ARG A 52 -7.87 28.58 2.42
C ARG A 52 -7.85 29.84 3.28
N LEU A 53 -6.88 29.95 4.19
CA LEU A 53 -6.74 31.08 5.12
C LEU A 53 -5.78 32.13 4.57
N ASP A 54 -5.99 33.39 4.97
CA ASP A 54 -5.07 34.48 4.70
C ASP A 54 -3.74 34.28 5.45
N PRO A 55 -2.62 34.87 5.01
CA PRO A 55 -1.29 34.58 5.57
C PRO A 55 -1.17 34.71 7.10
N PRO A 56 -1.75 35.72 7.77
CA PRO A 56 -1.69 35.82 9.24
C PRO A 56 -2.43 34.69 9.96
N GLU A 57 -3.61 34.30 9.47
CA GLU A 57 -4.41 33.22 10.05
C GLU A 57 -3.78 31.86 9.80
N ARG A 58 -3.20 31.65 8.61
CA ARG A 58 -2.43 30.45 8.29
C ARG A 58 -1.26 30.27 9.25
N GLN A 59 -0.49 31.33 9.49
CA GLN A 59 0.63 31.28 10.44
C GLN A 59 0.16 31.00 11.87
N ALA A 60 -1.00 31.52 12.27
CA ALA A 60 -1.60 31.22 13.57
C ALA A 60 -2.03 29.75 13.68
N LEU A 61 -2.67 29.20 12.65
CA LEU A 61 -3.02 27.78 12.57
C LEU A 61 -1.78 26.87 12.66
N GLU A 62 -0.72 27.19 11.92
CA GLU A 62 0.53 26.43 11.94
C GLU A 62 1.18 26.42 13.33
N ARG A 63 1.16 27.55 14.05
CA ARG A 63 1.63 27.63 15.44
C ARG A 63 0.78 26.80 16.39
N ASP A 64 -0.55 26.92 16.30
CA ASP A 64 -1.46 26.15 17.15
C ASP A 64 -1.31 24.64 16.92
N LEU A 65 -1.11 24.22 15.66
CA LEU A 65 -0.82 22.81 15.32
C LEU A 65 0.48 22.35 15.95
N TYR A 66 1.55 23.14 15.80
CA TYR A 66 2.85 22.85 16.40
C TYR A 66 2.76 22.73 17.93
N ASP A 67 2.10 23.69 18.59
CA ASP A 67 1.98 23.71 20.05
C ASP A 67 1.17 22.50 20.57
N LEU A 68 0.08 22.14 19.90
CA LEU A 68 -0.71 20.95 20.20
C LEU A 68 0.13 19.67 20.07
N GLU A 69 0.88 19.54 18.97
CA GLU A 69 1.76 18.40 18.71
C GLU A 69 2.85 18.27 19.77
N MET A 70 3.49 19.39 20.15
CA MET A 70 4.51 19.40 21.20
C MET A 70 3.93 19.09 22.58
N GLU A 71 2.72 19.55 22.89
CA GLU A 71 2.03 19.20 24.13
C GLU A 71 1.70 17.71 24.20
N GLY A 72 1.21 17.14 23.08
CA GLY A 72 0.99 15.70 22.92
C GLY A 72 2.29 14.91 23.11
N ALA A 73 3.37 15.33 22.44
CA ALA A 73 4.67 14.68 22.51
C ALA A 73 5.24 14.57 23.93
N ARG A 74 5.13 15.65 24.73
CA ARG A 74 5.60 15.66 26.14
C ARG A 74 4.86 14.67 27.04
N ARG A 75 3.65 14.29 26.65
CA ARG A 75 2.79 13.32 27.36
C ARG A 75 2.73 11.95 26.68
N ALA A 76 3.48 11.77 25.60
CA ALA A 76 3.39 10.57 24.78
C ALA A 76 3.73 9.31 25.59
N THR A 77 3.04 8.23 25.26
CA THR A 77 3.35 6.88 25.74
C THR A 77 3.56 5.96 24.55
N PRO A 78 4.44 4.95 24.62
CA PRO A 78 4.61 4.01 23.52
C PRO A 78 3.33 3.22 23.30
N VAL A 79 2.97 3.01 22.03
CA VAL A 79 1.89 2.07 21.69
C VAL A 79 2.31 0.67 22.11
N LYS A 80 1.38 -0.12 22.64
CA LYS A 80 1.66 -1.50 23.05
C LYS A 80 2.11 -2.33 21.85
N GLY A 81 3.33 -2.86 21.91
CA GLY A 81 3.97 -3.57 20.80
C GLY A 81 4.96 -2.73 19.99
N ALA A 82 5.05 -1.41 20.18
CA ALA A 82 5.99 -0.57 19.42
C ALA A 82 7.45 -0.98 19.63
N HIS A 83 7.89 -1.15 20.88
CA HIS A 83 9.24 -1.63 21.19
C HIS A 83 9.52 -3.03 20.63
N ALA A 84 8.55 -3.94 20.76
CA ALA A 84 8.67 -5.30 20.25
C ALA A 84 8.75 -5.34 18.71
N LEU A 85 8.01 -4.45 18.02
CA LEU A 85 8.13 -4.29 16.57
C LEU A 85 9.53 -3.82 16.18
N ILE A 86 10.06 -2.79 16.84
CA ILE A 86 11.39 -2.25 16.56
C ILE A 86 12.47 -3.31 16.81
N GLU A 87 12.37 -4.05 17.92
CA GLU A 87 13.27 -5.16 18.24
C GLU A 87 13.19 -6.29 17.19
N TRP A 88 11.98 -6.64 16.74
CA TRP A 88 11.79 -7.63 15.69
C TRP A 88 12.40 -7.18 14.36
N LEU A 89 12.23 -5.91 13.97
CA LEU A 89 12.83 -5.34 12.76
C LEU A 89 14.36 -5.36 12.84
N ALA A 90 14.92 -4.96 13.98
CA ALA A 90 16.36 -4.96 14.21
C ALA A 90 16.96 -6.38 14.17
N SER A 91 16.34 -7.33 14.86
CA SER A 91 16.80 -8.73 14.88
C SER A 91 16.66 -9.44 13.53
N SER A 92 15.70 -9.01 12.70
CA SER A 92 15.48 -9.52 11.35
C SER A 92 16.34 -8.82 10.28
N GLY A 93 17.07 -7.76 10.64
CA GLY A 93 17.85 -6.96 9.69
C GLY A 93 16.99 -6.24 8.64
N ILE A 94 15.71 -5.99 8.95
CA ILE A 94 14.77 -5.35 8.03
C ILE A 94 14.85 -3.83 8.21
N PRO A 95 15.23 -3.06 7.18
CA PRO A 95 15.28 -1.62 7.27
C PRO A 95 13.87 -1.03 7.36
N TRP A 96 13.75 0.10 8.07
CA TRP A 96 12.47 0.76 8.26
C TRP A 96 12.60 2.28 8.35
N ALA A 97 11.50 2.96 8.12
CA ALA A 97 11.39 4.41 8.15
C ALA A 97 10.12 4.86 8.88
N VAL A 98 10.15 6.08 9.43
CA VAL A 98 8.96 6.78 9.92
C VAL A 98 8.47 7.75 8.85
N VAL A 99 7.17 7.74 8.58
CA VAL A 99 6.49 8.77 7.79
C VAL A 99 5.31 9.29 8.58
N SER A 100 5.37 10.55 9.01
CA SER A 100 4.36 11.19 9.86
C SER A 100 3.87 12.51 9.27
N ARG A 101 2.69 12.95 9.73
CA ARG A 101 2.11 14.26 9.42
C ARG A 101 2.32 15.30 10.53
N ASN A 102 3.02 14.95 11.60
CA ASN A 102 3.41 15.89 12.66
C ASN A 102 4.73 16.59 12.31
N CYS A 103 5.03 17.70 12.99
CA CYS A 103 6.35 18.33 12.88
C CYS A 103 7.46 17.42 13.43
N ARG A 104 8.68 17.60 12.92
CA ARG A 104 9.86 16.83 13.32
C ARG A 104 10.13 16.92 14.82
N ASP A 105 10.03 18.12 15.38
CA ASP A 105 10.30 18.37 16.79
C ASP A 105 9.41 17.53 17.71
N SER A 106 8.13 17.38 17.38
CA SER A 106 7.18 16.57 18.16
C SER A 106 7.50 15.08 18.10
N ILE A 107 7.94 14.58 16.93
CA ILE A 107 8.34 13.18 16.76
C ILE A 107 9.55 12.88 17.63
N PHE A 108 10.56 13.76 17.61
CA PHE A 108 11.79 13.59 18.36
C PHE A 108 11.57 13.68 19.88
N GLU A 109 10.74 14.64 20.34
CA GLU A 109 10.38 14.75 21.76
C GLU A 109 9.58 13.53 22.23
N ALA A 110 8.60 13.08 21.44
CA ALA A 110 7.82 11.88 21.76
C ALA A 110 8.69 10.62 21.77
N ALA A 111 9.63 10.48 20.84
CA ALA A 111 10.55 9.34 20.77
C ALA A 111 11.39 9.24 22.05
N LYS A 112 11.96 10.37 22.49
CA LYS A 112 12.68 10.47 23.76
C LYS A 112 11.79 10.09 24.94
N ARG A 113 10.54 10.56 24.97
CA ARG A 113 9.60 10.28 26.06
C ARG A 113 9.20 8.82 26.14
N CYS A 114 9.02 8.19 24.97
CA CYS A 114 8.64 6.79 24.81
C CYS A 114 9.82 5.82 24.91
N GLY A 115 11.07 6.32 24.91
CA GLY A 115 12.25 5.47 24.86
C GLY A 115 12.34 4.68 23.56
N ILE A 116 12.05 5.34 22.43
CA ILE A 116 12.11 4.77 21.09
C ILE A 116 13.33 5.34 20.37
N ASP A 117 14.22 4.46 19.93
CA ASP A 117 15.31 4.83 19.04
C ASP A 117 14.77 5.00 17.62
N LEU A 118 14.84 6.23 17.11
CA LEU A 118 14.38 6.56 15.76
C LEU A 118 15.27 5.92 14.69
N PRO A 119 14.71 5.53 13.53
CA PRO A 119 15.48 4.99 12.43
C PRO A 119 16.29 6.10 11.75
N GLY A 120 17.21 5.70 10.86
CA GLY A 120 17.97 6.66 10.04
C GLY A 120 17.09 7.55 9.15
N THR A 121 15.86 7.13 8.84
CA THR A 121 14.91 7.84 7.97
C THR A 121 13.64 8.20 8.73
N VAL A 122 13.47 9.49 9.04
CA VAL A 122 12.25 10.07 9.60
C VAL A 122 11.80 11.20 8.68
N LEU A 123 10.65 11.02 8.05
CA LEU A 123 9.99 12.02 7.20
C LEU A 123 8.79 12.59 7.95
N SER A 124 8.85 13.88 8.25
CA SER A 124 7.83 14.60 8.99
C SER A 124 7.03 15.51 8.06
N ARG A 125 6.14 16.33 8.62
CA ARG A 125 5.46 17.39 7.87
C ARG A 125 6.40 18.42 7.27
N ASP A 126 7.56 18.63 7.90
CA ASP A 126 8.44 19.74 7.58
C ASP A 126 9.16 19.55 6.23
N GLU A 127 9.34 18.30 5.79
CA GLU A 127 10.00 17.98 4.52
C GLU A 127 9.01 17.84 3.34
N GLY A 128 7.81 17.31 3.60
CA GLY A 128 6.81 16.99 2.57
C GLY A 128 7.33 16.05 1.46
N PRO A 129 6.48 15.64 0.50
CA PRO A 129 5.01 15.67 0.53
C PRO A 129 4.43 14.76 1.62
N LEU A 130 3.15 14.95 1.96
CA LEU A 130 2.47 14.24 3.06
C LEU A 130 1.59 13.09 2.56
N LYS A 131 1.50 12.01 3.34
CA LYS A 131 0.45 10.98 3.19
C LYS A 131 -0.93 11.68 3.13
N PRO A 132 -1.83 11.36 2.17
CA PRO A 132 -1.85 10.17 1.32
C PRO A 132 -1.15 10.34 -0.05
N ASP A 133 -0.31 11.36 -0.24
CA ASP A 133 0.52 11.47 -1.44
C ASP A 133 1.57 10.32 -1.45
N PRO A 134 1.60 9.47 -2.50
CA PRO A 134 2.49 8.33 -2.55
C PRO A 134 3.96 8.72 -2.58
N ARG A 135 4.28 9.95 -3.00
CA ARG A 135 5.66 10.47 -3.01
C ARG A 135 6.29 10.46 -1.61
N ALA A 136 5.49 10.59 -0.55
CA ALA A 136 5.96 10.47 0.83
C ALA A 136 6.52 9.08 1.11
N LEU A 137 5.81 8.04 0.65
CA LEU A 137 6.21 6.65 0.86
C LEU A 137 7.32 6.22 -0.11
N TRP A 138 7.32 6.73 -1.35
CA TRP A 138 8.44 6.50 -2.27
C TRP A 138 9.75 7.10 -1.76
N ALA A 139 9.71 8.29 -1.17
CA ALA A 139 10.88 8.90 -0.55
C ALA A 139 11.41 8.04 0.60
N ALA A 140 10.52 7.53 1.46
CA ALA A 140 10.90 6.62 2.54
C ALA A 140 11.49 5.29 2.01
N ALA A 141 10.82 4.65 1.06
CA ALA A 141 11.27 3.40 0.44
C ALA A 141 12.66 3.56 -0.22
N ALA A 142 12.86 4.64 -0.98
CA ALA A 142 14.14 4.97 -1.59
C ALA A 142 15.24 5.22 -0.55
N ALA A 143 14.93 5.93 0.54
CA ALA A 143 15.90 6.22 1.61
C ALA A 143 16.33 4.97 2.37
N ILE A 144 15.47 3.94 2.46
CA ILE A 144 15.82 2.65 3.07
C ILE A 144 16.35 1.62 2.06
N GLY A 145 16.42 1.98 0.77
CA GLY A 145 16.97 1.13 -0.29
C GLY A 145 16.08 -0.03 -0.71
N VAL A 146 14.76 0.06 -0.52
CA VAL A 146 13.80 -1.01 -0.81
C VAL A 146 12.81 -0.56 -1.89
N GLU A 147 12.50 -1.45 -2.84
CA GLU A 147 11.47 -1.17 -3.84
C GLU A 147 10.08 -1.03 -3.18
N PRO A 148 9.23 -0.08 -3.62
CA PRO A 148 7.90 0.10 -3.03
C PRO A 148 7.06 -1.19 -2.98
N GLY A 149 7.10 -2.02 -4.03
CA GLY A 149 6.36 -3.30 -4.07
C GLY A 149 6.81 -4.33 -3.03
N ARG A 150 7.96 -4.13 -2.40
CA ARG A 150 8.52 -4.99 -1.33
C ARG A 150 8.41 -4.36 0.05
N CYS A 151 7.85 -3.15 0.13
CA CYS A 151 7.57 -2.46 1.39
C CYS A 151 6.16 -2.77 1.90
N VAL A 152 5.99 -2.67 3.21
CA VAL A 152 4.68 -2.62 3.86
C VAL A 152 4.53 -1.33 4.67
N MET A 153 3.38 -0.66 4.51
CA MET A 153 2.98 0.48 5.32
C MET A 153 2.16 -0.01 6.51
N ILE A 154 2.60 0.32 7.72
CA ILE A 154 1.85 0.11 8.96
C ILE A 154 1.31 1.45 9.43
N GLY A 155 -0.01 1.59 9.50
CA GLY A 155 -0.67 2.83 9.86
C GLY A 155 -1.91 2.61 10.71
N ASP A 156 -2.42 3.69 11.28
CA ASP A 156 -3.67 3.69 12.05
C ASP A 156 -4.76 4.51 11.36
N PHE A 157 -4.45 5.19 10.24
CA PHE A 157 -5.34 6.15 9.61
C PHE A 157 -5.56 5.87 8.12
N ILE A 158 -6.67 6.38 7.58
CA ILE A 158 -7.04 6.17 6.17
C ILE A 158 -5.99 6.71 5.18
N TYR A 159 -5.20 7.72 5.57
CA TYR A 159 -4.15 8.26 4.71
C TYR A 159 -2.96 7.33 4.53
N ASP A 160 -2.70 6.46 5.51
CA ASP A 160 -1.68 5.43 5.39
C ASP A 160 -2.09 4.41 4.34
N LEU A 161 -3.35 3.95 4.41
CA LEU A 161 -3.90 2.97 3.50
C LEU A 161 -3.96 3.52 2.06
N TYR A 162 -4.45 4.75 1.89
CA TYR A 162 -4.47 5.39 0.57
C TYR A 162 -3.08 5.69 0.03
N GLY A 163 -2.17 6.15 0.88
CA GLY A 163 -0.77 6.37 0.50
C GLY A 163 -0.13 5.07 0.02
N ALA A 164 -0.29 3.99 0.79
CA ALA A 164 0.30 2.68 0.50
C ALA A 164 -0.22 2.10 -0.82
N ILE A 165 -1.53 2.12 -1.03
CA ILE A 165 -2.14 1.66 -2.30
C ILE A 165 -1.59 2.46 -3.47
N ARG A 166 -1.57 3.79 -3.37
CA ARG A 166 -1.06 4.67 -4.44
C ARG A 166 0.45 4.51 -4.66
N ALA A 167 1.19 4.04 -3.65
CA ALA A 167 2.61 3.80 -3.72
C ALA A 167 2.97 2.39 -4.23
N GLY A 168 1.98 1.51 -4.44
CA GLY A 168 2.21 0.11 -4.82
C GLY A 168 2.67 -0.78 -3.66
N MET A 169 2.40 -0.38 -2.41
CA MET A 169 2.80 -1.08 -1.19
C MET A 169 1.63 -1.87 -0.60
N ARG A 170 1.96 -2.87 0.23
CA ARG A 170 0.97 -3.50 1.12
C ARG A 170 0.61 -2.58 2.28
N ALA A 171 -0.63 -2.64 2.75
CA ALA A 171 -1.15 -1.78 3.81
C ALA A 171 -1.68 -2.59 4.99
N VAL A 172 -1.17 -2.35 6.19
CA VAL A 172 -1.65 -2.95 7.43
C VAL A 172 -2.23 -1.85 8.31
N LEU A 173 -3.48 -2.05 8.73
CA LEU A 173 -4.15 -1.18 9.70
C LEU A 173 -3.96 -1.76 11.12
N VAL A 174 -3.56 -0.93 12.07
CA VAL A 174 -3.45 -1.30 13.50
C VAL A 174 -4.20 -0.30 14.37
N GLU A 175 -4.51 -0.68 15.62
CA GLU A 175 -5.13 0.14 16.68
C GLU A 175 -6.51 0.74 16.36
N ARG A 176 -7.04 0.55 15.15
CA ARG A 176 -8.37 1.02 14.74
C ARG A 176 -9.14 -0.04 13.97
N ILE A 177 -10.40 -0.22 14.36
CA ILE A 177 -11.36 -1.06 13.66
C ILE A 177 -12.46 -0.16 13.11
N GLU A 178 -12.23 0.40 11.93
CA GLU A 178 -13.21 1.22 11.21
C GLU A 178 -13.70 0.42 9.98
N PRO A 179 -14.98 -0.04 9.96
CA PRO A 179 -15.51 -0.83 8.85
C PRO A 179 -15.32 -0.18 7.48
N GLY A 180 -15.40 1.15 7.40
CA GLY A 180 -15.17 1.89 6.16
C GLY A 180 -13.74 1.83 5.63
N TRP A 181 -12.76 1.53 6.50
CA TRP A 181 -11.33 1.52 6.18
C TRP A 181 -10.79 0.12 5.92
N ASN A 182 -11.37 -0.92 6.51
CA ASN A 182 -10.96 -2.32 6.32
C ASN A 182 -10.93 -2.77 4.84
N ARG A 183 -11.74 -2.13 3.97
CA ARG A 183 -11.70 -2.40 2.52
C ARG A 183 -10.41 -1.93 1.83
N TRP A 184 -9.62 -1.06 2.48
CA TRP A 184 -8.40 -0.45 1.96
C TRP A 184 -7.12 -1.02 2.56
N ALA A 185 -7.17 -1.60 3.75
CA ALA A 185 -6.06 -2.39 4.28
C ALA A 185 -5.99 -3.75 3.57
N ASP A 186 -4.82 -4.38 3.51
CA ASP A 186 -4.66 -5.80 3.19
C ASP A 186 -5.06 -6.68 4.38
N ILE A 187 -4.71 -6.25 5.60
CA ILE A 187 -5.17 -6.82 6.87
C ILE A 187 -5.29 -5.73 7.94
N SER A 188 -6.22 -5.93 8.89
CA SER A 188 -6.37 -5.07 10.06
C SER A 188 -6.16 -5.89 11.33
N PHE A 189 -5.36 -5.37 12.26
CA PHE A 189 -5.21 -5.91 13.61
C PHE A 189 -5.85 -4.95 14.61
N GLY A 190 -6.53 -5.50 15.62
CA GLY A 190 -7.17 -4.67 16.65
C GLY A 190 -6.14 -3.93 17.49
N ARG A 191 -4.97 -4.58 17.68
CA ARG A 191 -3.81 -4.03 18.38
C ARG A 191 -2.52 -4.25 17.62
N LEU A 192 -1.56 -3.35 17.81
CA LEU A 192 -0.22 -3.51 17.26
C LEU A 192 0.48 -4.76 17.81
N GLU A 193 0.29 -5.09 19.09
CA GLU A 193 0.88 -6.30 19.70
C GLU A 193 0.41 -7.60 19.00
N GLU A 194 -0.83 -7.65 18.51
CA GLU A 194 -1.35 -8.78 17.73
C GLU A 194 -0.67 -8.88 16.37
N MET A 195 -0.42 -7.74 15.72
CA MET A 195 0.36 -7.70 14.48
C MET A 195 1.78 -8.20 14.72
N VAL A 196 2.44 -7.72 15.77
CA VAL A 196 3.81 -8.15 16.11
C VAL A 196 3.87 -9.64 16.44
N ALA A 197 2.89 -10.17 17.16
CA ALA A 197 2.79 -11.61 17.41
C ALA A 197 2.69 -12.41 16.10
N SER A 198 1.91 -11.92 15.12
CA SER A 198 1.82 -12.57 13.80
C SER A 198 3.15 -12.63 13.04
N LEU A 199 4.08 -11.69 13.30
CA LEU A 199 5.40 -11.71 12.67
C LEU A 199 6.26 -12.90 13.10
N GLY A 200 6.07 -13.39 14.34
CA GLY A 200 6.75 -14.59 14.86
C GLY A 200 6.13 -15.91 14.36
N GLU A 201 4.83 -15.91 14.07
CA GLU A 201 4.08 -17.07 13.59
C GLU A 201 3.31 -16.73 12.30
N PRO A 202 4.02 -16.50 11.18
CA PRO A 202 3.39 -15.99 9.96
C PRO A 202 2.42 -17.00 9.35
N ALA A 203 1.18 -16.57 9.14
CA ALA A 203 0.13 -17.35 8.48
C ALA A 203 -0.24 -16.75 7.11
N PRO A 204 -0.65 -17.56 6.12
CA PRO A 204 -1.02 -17.05 4.79
C PRO A 204 -2.21 -16.08 4.87
N LEU A 205 -1.98 -14.82 4.48
CA LEU A 205 -3.01 -13.79 4.39
C LEU A 205 -3.47 -13.62 2.95
N VAL A 206 -4.78 -13.46 2.76
CA VAL A 206 -5.34 -13.09 1.46
C VAL A 206 -5.17 -11.58 1.26
N PRO A 207 -4.49 -11.12 0.20
CA PRO A 207 -4.32 -9.70 -0.06
C PRO A 207 -5.64 -9.03 -0.43
N ARG A 208 -5.69 -7.71 -0.31
CA ARG A 208 -6.91 -6.91 -0.48
C ARG A 208 -7.62 -7.20 -1.81
N GLU A 209 -6.87 -7.27 -2.91
CA GLU A 209 -7.37 -7.47 -4.27
C GLU A 209 -8.07 -8.83 -4.47
N TYR A 210 -7.75 -9.85 -3.66
CA TYR A 210 -8.32 -11.20 -3.75
C TYR A 210 -9.27 -11.56 -2.60
N ARG A 211 -9.46 -10.66 -1.61
CA ARG A 211 -10.31 -10.93 -0.44
C ARG A 211 -11.72 -11.36 -0.80
N LYS A 212 -12.37 -10.65 -1.75
CA LYS A 212 -13.72 -11.01 -2.21
C LYS A 212 -13.75 -12.37 -2.90
N LEU A 213 -12.74 -12.65 -3.72
CA LEU A 213 -12.63 -13.88 -4.50
C LEU A 213 -12.43 -15.10 -3.59
N ALA A 214 -11.57 -14.97 -2.58
CA ALA A 214 -11.36 -15.99 -1.55
C ALA A 214 -12.60 -16.20 -0.66
N ALA A 215 -13.30 -15.12 -0.28
CA ALA A 215 -14.53 -15.24 0.49
C ALA A 215 -15.65 -15.99 -0.26
N GLN A 216 -15.69 -15.86 -1.59
CA GLN A 216 -16.70 -16.51 -2.43
C GLN A 216 -16.36 -17.98 -2.75
N ASN A 217 -15.10 -18.28 -3.05
CA ASN A 217 -14.71 -19.59 -3.60
C ASN A 217 -13.79 -20.41 -2.67
N GLY A 218 -13.27 -19.80 -1.61
CA GLY A 218 -12.31 -20.40 -0.67
C GLY A 218 -10.84 -20.24 -1.08
N CYS A 219 -9.93 -20.32 -0.11
CA CYS A 219 -8.49 -20.16 -0.34
C CYS A 219 -7.91 -21.24 -1.27
N LYS A 220 -8.36 -22.49 -1.17
CA LYS A 220 -7.93 -23.57 -2.08
C LYS A 220 -8.29 -23.30 -3.53
N TRP A 221 -9.44 -22.67 -3.78
CA TRP A 221 -9.82 -22.26 -5.13
C TRP A 221 -8.89 -21.14 -5.62
N LEU A 222 -8.59 -20.16 -4.77
CA LEU A 222 -7.73 -19.03 -5.12
C LEU A 222 -6.30 -19.49 -5.43
N GLU A 223 -5.77 -20.43 -4.64
CA GLU A 223 -4.47 -21.07 -4.89
C GLU A 223 -4.44 -21.78 -6.24
N LYS A 224 -5.51 -22.51 -6.58
CA LYS A 224 -5.64 -23.16 -7.90
C LYS A 224 -5.74 -22.15 -9.04
N ALA A 225 -6.47 -21.04 -8.86
CA ALA A 225 -6.58 -19.95 -9.83
C ALA A 225 -5.22 -19.28 -10.08
N TRP A 226 -4.46 -19.04 -9.01
CA TRP A 226 -3.12 -18.45 -9.09
C TRP A 226 -2.12 -19.35 -9.81
N GLY A 227 -2.31 -20.66 -9.66
CA GLY A 227 -1.56 -21.68 -10.37
C GLY A 227 -1.74 -21.69 -11.89
N LEU A 228 -2.68 -20.91 -12.44
CA LEU A 228 -2.87 -20.82 -13.89
C LEU A 228 -1.93 -19.81 -14.56
N GLU A 229 -1.72 -20.03 -15.86
CA GLU A 229 -1.00 -19.13 -16.74
C GLU A 229 -1.86 -18.75 -17.93
N VAL A 230 -1.84 -17.47 -18.31
CA VAL A 230 -2.48 -16.97 -19.52
C VAL A 230 -1.42 -16.44 -20.49
N SER A 231 -1.31 -17.04 -21.66
CA SER A 231 -0.57 -16.49 -22.80
C SER A 231 -1.56 -15.69 -23.65
N VAL A 232 -1.41 -14.36 -23.73
CA VAL A 232 -2.35 -13.48 -24.45
C VAL A 232 -1.78 -13.25 -25.86
N PRO A 233 -2.57 -13.33 -26.96
CA PRO A 233 -2.03 -13.11 -28.29
C PRO A 233 -1.61 -11.65 -28.41
N GLU A 234 -0.34 -11.39 -28.70
CA GLU A 234 0.21 -10.04 -28.76
C GLU A 234 -0.43 -9.21 -29.87
N GLU A 235 -0.91 -9.83 -30.95
CA GLU A 235 -1.62 -9.16 -32.03
C GLU A 235 -3.08 -8.82 -31.66
N ALA A 236 -3.58 -9.29 -30.50
CA ALA A 236 -4.95 -9.01 -30.10
C ALA A 236 -5.09 -7.53 -29.71
N PRO A 237 -6.02 -6.77 -30.31
CA PRO A 237 -6.23 -5.37 -29.95
C PRO A 237 -6.61 -5.18 -28.47
N ARG A 238 -7.22 -6.21 -27.86
CA ARG A 238 -7.73 -6.20 -26.47
C ARG A 238 -6.80 -6.87 -25.45
N VAL A 239 -5.52 -7.06 -25.78
CA VAL A 239 -4.53 -7.80 -24.96
C VAL A 239 -4.54 -7.35 -23.48
N PHE A 240 -4.53 -6.05 -23.21
CA PHE A 240 -4.50 -5.52 -21.84
C PHE A 240 -5.79 -5.80 -21.07
N ARG A 241 -6.96 -5.74 -21.73
CA ARG A 241 -8.25 -6.04 -21.08
C ARG A 241 -8.34 -7.50 -20.68
N ILE A 242 -7.88 -8.41 -21.54
CA ILE A 242 -7.81 -9.85 -21.25
C ILE A 242 -6.92 -10.08 -20.03
N ALA A 243 -5.74 -9.47 -20.01
CA ALA A 243 -4.80 -9.63 -18.91
C ALA A 243 -5.35 -9.09 -17.59
N MET A 244 -5.95 -7.89 -17.59
CA MET A 244 -6.55 -7.31 -16.39
C MET A 244 -7.67 -8.18 -15.81
N GLU A 245 -8.51 -8.74 -16.69
CA GLU A 245 -9.61 -9.61 -16.28
C GLU A 245 -9.10 -10.96 -15.74
N ALA A 246 -8.06 -11.54 -16.35
CA ALA A 246 -7.40 -12.73 -15.81
C ALA A 246 -6.86 -12.46 -14.40
N ALA A 247 -6.18 -11.33 -14.21
CA ALA A 247 -5.61 -10.94 -12.92
C ALA A 247 -6.71 -10.74 -11.87
N ARG A 248 -7.85 -10.13 -12.24
CA ARG A 248 -9.04 -9.99 -11.38
C ARG A 248 -9.58 -11.34 -10.92
N LEU A 249 -9.48 -12.36 -11.76
CA LEU A 249 -9.92 -13.73 -11.50
C LEU A 249 -8.90 -14.58 -10.77
N GLY A 250 -7.79 -13.97 -10.33
CA GLY A 250 -6.78 -14.63 -9.53
C GLY A 250 -5.73 -15.38 -10.36
N VAL A 251 -5.65 -15.17 -11.69
CA VAL A 251 -4.54 -15.71 -12.50
C VAL A 251 -3.26 -14.95 -12.15
N GLY A 252 -2.20 -15.69 -11.80
CA GLY A 252 -0.95 -15.13 -11.30
C GLY A 252 0.18 -15.01 -12.33
N ARG A 253 0.10 -15.73 -13.46
CA ARG A 253 1.15 -15.80 -14.48
C ARG A 253 0.65 -15.39 -15.85
N PHE A 254 1.43 -14.54 -16.52
CA PHE A 254 1.12 -13.96 -17.82
C PHE A 254 2.29 -14.20 -18.77
N GLY A 255 2.03 -14.95 -19.84
CA GLY A 255 2.97 -15.23 -20.93
C GLY A 255 2.82 -14.22 -22.07
N ILE A 256 3.96 -13.75 -22.59
CA ILE A 256 4.04 -12.83 -23.75
C ILE A 256 5.06 -13.39 -24.75
N SER A 257 4.65 -13.49 -26.02
CA SER A 257 5.41 -14.15 -27.10
C SER A 257 6.42 -13.24 -27.82
N GLY A 258 7.50 -12.83 -27.16
CA GLY A 258 8.64 -12.18 -27.82
C GLY A 258 8.63 -10.64 -27.81
N HIS A 259 9.28 -10.03 -28.82
CA HIS A 259 9.65 -8.60 -28.85
C HIS A 259 8.51 -7.66 -29.30
N SER A 260 7.25 -8.06 -29.06
CA SER A 260 6.10 -7.25 -29.46
C SER A 260 6.13 -5.86 -28.83
N ARG A 261 5.60 -4.90 -29.59
CA ARG A 261 5.46 -3.50 -29.18
C ARG A 261 3.98 -3.13 -29.25
N ILE A 262 3.58 -2.16 -28.43
CA ILE A 262 2.19 -1.69 -28.45
C ILE A 262 1.89 -0.97 -29.75
N SER A 263 0.88 -1.43 -30.48
CA SER A 263 0.40 -0.79 -31.71
C SER A 263 -0.57 0.37 -31.42
N LEU A 264 -0.82 1.21 -32.42
CA LEU A 264 -1.84 2.27 -32.35
C LEU A 264 -3.25 1.71 -32.15
N GLU A 265 -3.56 0.57 -32.78
CA GLU A 265 -4.86 -0.11 -32.65
C GLU A 265 -5.08 -0.63 -31.22
N GLN A 266 -4.02 -1.14 -30.58
CA GLN A 266 -4.08 -1.57 -29.18
C GLN A 266 -4.29 -0.42 -28.21
N TRP A 267 -3.68 0.73 -28.50
CA TRP A 267 -3.91 1.97 -27.77
C TRP A 267 -5.35 2.46 -27.92
N ASP A 268 -5.89 2.48 -29.16
CA ASP A 268 -7.27 2.90 -29.44
C ASP A 268 -8.30 2.00 -28.73
N GLU A 269 -8.08 0.68 -28.73
CA GLU A 269 -8.94 -0.29 -28.04
C GLU A 269 -8.78 -0.28 -26.50
N THR A 270 -7.74 0.36 -25.98
CA THR A 270 -7.45 0.38 -24.54
C THR A 270 -7.41 1.82 -24.01
N SER A 271 -8.59 2.38 -23.77
CA SER A 271 -8.80 3.79 -23.39
C SER A 271 -8.03 4.31 -22.17
N PHE A 272 -7.47 3.43 -21.34
CA PHE A 272 -6.63 3.81 -20.19
C PHE A 272 -5.12 3.83 -20.50
N LEU A 273 -4.68 3.37 -21.68
CA LEU A 273 -3.29 3.43 -22.09
C LEU A 273 -2.91 4.86 -22.50
N PRO A 274 -1.82 5.42 -21.95
CA PRO A 274 -1.29 6.68 -22.46
C PRO A 274 -0.62 6.46 -23.83
N ILE A 275 -0.75 7.44 -24.73
CA ILE A 275 -0.11 7.40 -26.07
C ILE A 275 1.41 7.22 -26.00
N SER A 276 2.04 7.64 -24.89
CA SER A 276 3.47 7.48 -24.65
C SER A 276 3.93 6.02 -24.52
N MET A 277 3.00 5.07 -24.38
CA MET A 277 3.30 3.63 -24.38
C MET A 277 3.26 2.99 -25.77
N VAL A 278 2.74 3.69 -26.80
CA VAL A 278 2.82 3.19 -28.19
C VAL A 278 4.29 3.03 -28.56
N ASP A 279 4.58 1.97 -29.33
CA ASP A 279 5.93 1.54 -29.65
C ASP A 279 6.79 1.20 -28.42
N SER A 280 6.24 0.93 -27.24
CA SER A 280 7.01 0.40 -26.09
C SER A 280 6.94 -1.13 -26.02
N PRO A 281 7.94 -1.83 -25.42
CA PRO A 281 7.89 -3.28 -25.25
C PRO A 281 6.63 -3.73 -24.50
N MET A 282 5.85 -4.63 -25.09
CA MET A 282 4.55 -5.04 -24.54
C MET A 282 4.70 -5.68 -23.16
N SER A 283 5.78 -6.44 -22.93
CA SER A 283 6.04 -7.11 -21.65
C SER A 283 6.29 -6.14 -20.50
N GLU A 284 7.02 -5.06 -20.74
CA GLU A 284 7.27 -4.01 -19.75
C GLU A 284 5.96 -3.27 -19.43
N CYS A 285 5.20 -2.89 -20.46
CA CYS A 285 3.92 -2.21 -20.28
C CYS A 285 2.89 -3.09 -19.57
N MET A 286 2.77 -4.36 -19.96
CA MET A 286 1.88 -5.33 -19.32
C MET A 286 2.23 -5.52 -17.85
N SER A 287 3.53 -5.70 -17.54
CA SER A 287 4.00 -5.83 -16.17
C SER A 287 3.65 -4.60 -15.34
N ARG A 288 3.93 -3.41 -15.87
CA ARG A 288 3.63 -2.14 -15.21
C ARG A 288 2.13 -1.99 -14.93
N ILE A 289 1.28 -2.19 -15.92
CA ILE A 289 -0.17 -2.00 -15.81
C ILE A 289 -0.80 -3.00 -14.85
N LEU A 290 -0.44 -4.29 -14.95
CA LEU A 290 -1.03 -5.31 -14.07
C LEU A 290 -0.62 -5.07 -12.61
N ARG A 291 0.65 -4.73 -12.35
CA ARG A 291 1.17 -4.56 -10.98
C ARG A 291 0.63 -3.33 -10.26
N GLU A 292 0.10 -2.33 -10.97
CA GLU A 292 -0.59 -1.18 -10.33
C GLU A 292 -1.83 -1.63 -9.54
N ARG A 293 -2.46 -2.74 -9.91
CA ARG A 293 -3.66 -3.26 -9.24
C ARG A 293 -3.47 -4.64 -8.60
N TYR A 294 -2.59 -5.45 -9.18
CA TYR A 294 -2.31 -6.84 -8.81
C TYR A 294 -0.79 -7.00 -8.62
N PRO A 295 -0.21 -6.46 -7.53
CA PRO A 295 1.24 -6.29 -7.40
C PRO A 295 2.05 -7.60 -7.42
N GLN A 296 1.41 -8.74 -7.13
CA GLN A 296 2.08 -10.05 -7.10
C GLN A 296 2.08 -10.80 -8.44
N VAL A 297 1.42 -10.29 -9.48
CA VAL A 297 1.40 -10.96 -10.78
C VAL A 297 2.79 -10.96 -11.44
N SER A 298 3.05 -12.04 -12.17
CA SER A 298 4.29 -12.22 -12.92
C SER A 298 4.02 -12.18 -14.42
N VAL A 299 4.85 -11.44 -15.14
CA VAL A 299 4.85 -11.38 -16.59
C VAL A 299 6.19 -11.95 -17.05
N SER A 300 6.14 -12.96 -17.92
CA SER A 300 7.32 -13.66 -18.41
C SER A 300 7.18 -13.96 -19.90
N TRP A 301 8.30 -14.24 -20.54
CA TRP A 301 8.30 -14.74 -21.91
C TRP A 301 7.70 -16.15 -21.97
N SER A 302 6.89 -16.43 -23.00
CA SER A 302 6.25 -17.73 -23.21
C SER A 302 6.12 -18.02 -24.72
N ASP A 303 6.57 -19.20 -25.15
CA ASP A 303 6.49 -19.69 -26.54
C ASP A 303 5.18 -20.45 -26.83
N HIS A 304 4.29 -20.59 -25.84
CA HIS A 304 3.09 -21.40 -25.95
C HIS A 304 1.84 -20.58 -26.36
N PRO A 305 1.12 -20.97 -27.42
CA PRO A 305 -0.16 -20.34 -27.78
C PRO A 305 -1.32 -20.82 -26.87
N LEU A 306 -2.25 -19.90 -26.56
CA LEU A 306 -3.36 -19.92 -25.57
C LEU A 306 -3.82 -21.27 -24.98
N SER A 307 -3.89 -21.35 -23.64
CA SER A 307 -5.01 -22.03 -22.97
C SER A 307 -5.17 -21.68 -21.47
N LEU A 308 -6.36 -21.23 -21.08
CA LEU A 308 -6.96 -21.47 -19.77
C LEU A 308 -8.23 -22.25 -20.15
N PRO A 309 -8.57 -23.40 -19.55
CA PRO A 309 -8.78 -23.54 -18.12
C PRO A 309 -8.50 -24.97 -17.57
N GLU A 310 -7.60 -25.18 -16.62
CA GLU A 310 -7.73 -26.35 -15.71
C GLU A 310 -8.56 -25.98 -14.47
N ASN A 311 -9.80 -25.59 -14.80
CA ASN A 311 -10.99 -25.25 -14.01
C ASN A 311 -10.79 -24.57 -12.61
N PRO A 312 -10.68 -23.22 -12.61
CA PRO A 312 -11.07 -22.34 -11.46
C PRO A 312 -12.17 -21.25 -11.74
N SER A 313 -13.46 -21.43 -11.58
CA SER A 313 -14.22 -22.60 -11.97
C SER A 313 -14.53 -22.51 -13.49
N LEU A 314 -13.46 -22.68 -14.30
CA LEU A 314 -13.31 -22.39 -15.73
C LEU A 314 -12.96 -20.92 -16.05
N VAL A 315 -12.45 -20.12 -15.09
CA VAL A 315 -11.86 -18.75 -15.21
C VAL A 315 -12.27 -17.97 -16.46
N GLU A 316 -13.19 -17.01 -16.43
CA GLU A 316 -14.51 -17.06 -15.80
C GLU A 316 -15.52 -17.59 -16.86
N GLY A 317 -15.23 -18.75 -17.43
CA GLY A 317 -15.80 -19.26 -18.68
C GLY A 317 -14.83 -19.03 -19.84
N ALA A 318 -13.54 -19.30 -19.58
CA ALA A 318 -12.36 -18.90 -20.30
C ALA A 318 -12.54 -17.41 -20.58
N ILE A 319 -12.13 -16.51 -19.67
CA ILE A 319 -12.11 -15.03 -19.76
C ILE A 319 -13.16 -14.53 -20.78
N ARG A 320 -14.41 -14.93 -20.54
CA ARG A 320 -15.45 -15.33 -21.53
C ARG A 320 -15.15 -15.04 -23.02
N SER A 321 -14.44 -15.99 -23.62
CA SER A 321 -13.86 -16.04 -24.98
C SER A 321 -13.14 -14.77 -25.45
N TRP A 322 -12.47 -14.13 -24.49
CA TRP A 322 -11.22 -13.36 -24.45
C TRP A 322 -11.09 -12.22 -25.45
N LEU A 323 -12.07 -11.38 -25.63
CA LEU A 323 -13.29 -11.12 -24.87
C LEU A 323 -14.35 -10.89 -25.95
N LYS A 324 -14.62 -11.92 -26.76
CA LYS A 324 -15.48 -11.95 -27.98
C LYS A 324 -15.58 -10.61 -28.70
#